data_AF-A0A9W9BFX2-F1
#
_entry.id   AF-A0A9W9BFX2-F1
#
_cell.length_a   1.000
_cell.length_b   1.000
_cell.length_c   1.000
_cell.angle_alpha   90.00
_cell.angle_beta   90.00
_cell.angle_gamma   90.00
#
_symmetry.space_group_name_H-M   'P 1'
#
loop_
_entity.id
_entity.type
_entity.pdbx_description
1 polymer ?
#
loop_
_entity_poly.entity_id
_entity_poly.type
_entity_poly.pdbx_seq_one_letter_code
_entity_poly.pdbx_strand_id
1 'polypeptide(L)'
;MNNPEALIQQAEKLVAKGKSGWSFFGGSEERYEQAATCYRQAAEAYELRSNFLDAAATYVKAAEIQEKNLSDGFEAPDSYVHASDAYRRAVMEEAKPINENEKAEAKAKAINCRKKAIKLTESSSSGSKLRRLSRMYDAIGQINEKDIAGPLVQARRNLLSSKTLTAADEERMKNLAMELQPTPNEADELQWLQSKTAFSDEEKAHLKWLESQILPALDEARIAYKEAANFLRLDAPLSASKLFEQYADLSVFIATLLPHSTEKNANSTQKDKNSYYEDALNAYATILKALQGDPKKNRFSIPTYCFKWCVCRLAQCDHVATTRDIPTYQGIEMDTYRQSEMHPDTLKSYIQSMQSKYTLLFDLNEAIKQKDREMIDEILQANVVDDWQKNVFTDIQNKYEPKDDEFA
;
A
#
# COMPACT_ATOMS: atom_id res chain seq x y z
N MET A 1 29.38 26.95 -11.14
CA MET A 1 28.60 26.10 -10.22
C MET A 1 28.78 26.66 -8.81
N ASN A 2 27.69 27.00 -8.13
CA ASN A 2 27.78 27.57 -6.78
C ASN A 2 28.34 26.54 -5.79
N ASN A 3 29.23 26.96 -4.90
CA ASN A 3 29.74 26.12 -3.82
C ASN A 3 28.69 26.10 -2.67
N PRO A 4 28.05 24.95 -2.36
CA PRO A 4 26.99 24.87 -1.36
C PRO A 4 27.48 25.29 0.03
N GLU A 5 28.73 24.98 0.40
CA GLU A 5 29.31 25.38 1.68
C GLU A 5 29.41 26.90 1.83
N ALA A 6 29.77 27.61 0.75
CA ALA A 6 29.86 29.06 0.75
C ALA A 6 28.48 29.71 0.93
N LEU A 7 27.44 29.14 0.29
CA LEU A 7 26.05 29.58 0.45
C LEU A 7 25.53 29.33 1.87
N ILE A 8 25.87 28.18 2.47
CA ILE A 8 25.54 27.89 3.87
C ILE A 8 26.20 28.89 4.82
N GLN A 9 27.49 29.17 4.65
CA GLN A 9 28.20 30.16 5.47
C GLN A 9 27.59 31.57 5.34
N GLN A 10 27.15 31.94 4.12
CA GLN A 10 26.44 33.20 3.91
C GLN A 10 25.11 33.22 4.65
N ALA A 11 24.33 32.13 4.57
CA ALA A 11 23.06 32.00 5.27
C ALA A 11 23.23 32.10 6.80
N GLU A 12 24.23 31.42 7.36
CA GLU A 12 24.53 31.46 8.81
C GLU A 12 24.89 32.88 9.28
N LYS A 13 25.67 33.63 8.49
CA LYS A 13 25.97 35.04 8.77
C LYS A 13 24.72 35.91 8.75
N LEU A 14 23.79 35.66 7.80
CA LEU A 14 22.53 36.39 7.72
C LEU A 14 21.62 36.10 8.92
N VAL A 15 21.50 34.83 9.32
CA VAL A 15 20.77 34.41 10.54
C VAL A 15 21.36 35.07 11.78
N ALA A 16 22.68 35.05 11.94
CA ALA A 16 23.35 35.69 13.07
C ALA A 16 23.05 37.21 13.13
N LYS A 17 23.11 37.88 11.98
CA LYS A 17 22.74 39.31 11.87
C LYS A 17 21.26 39.57 12.14
N GLY A 18 20.37 38.63 11.81
CA GLY A 18 18.93 38.72 12.10
C GLY A 18 18.63 38.67 13.60
N LYS A 19 19.45 37.95 14.38
CA LYS A 19 19.30 37.82 15.84
C LYS A 19 19.80 39.02 16.64
N SER A 20 20.80 39.76 16.14
CA SER A 20 21.52 40.75 16.94
C SER A 20 20.78 42.07 17.24
N GLY A 21 19.54 42.29 16.76
CA GLY A 21 18.66 43.42 17.14
C GLY A 21 19.15 44.85 16.77
N TRP A 22 20.44 45.03 16.52
CA TRP A 22 21.08 46.28 16.10
C TRP A 22 21.31 46.22 14.59
N SER A 23 20.35 46.76 13.83
CA SER A 23 20.47 46.86 12.39
C SER A 23 20.19 48.28 11.93
N PHE A 24 21.22 48.96 11.42
CA PHE A 24 21.10 50.30 10.84
C PHE A 24 20.74 50.27 9.34
N PHE A 25 20.71 49.09 8.72
CA PHE A 25 20.37 48.87 7.31
C PHE A 25 19.66 47.50 7.15
N GLY A 26 18.34 47.53 6.94
CA GLY A 26 17.50 46.34 6.68
C GLY A 26 16.85 45.72 7.93
N GLY A 27 15.59 45.28 7.79
CA GLY A 27 14.81 44.62 8.84
C GLY A 27 15.30 43.19 9.14
N SER A 28 14.98 42.65 10.32
CA SER A 28 15.36 41.28 10.68
C SER A 28 14.71 40.23 9.78
N GLU A 29 13.48 40.47 9.32
CA GLU A 29 12.74 39.58 8.41
C GLU A 29 13.46 39.42 7.06
N GLU A 30 13.85 40.52 6.42
CA GLU A 30 14.60 40.52 5.15
C GLU A 30 15.87 39.66 5.23
N ARG A 31 16.56 39.68 6.38
CA ARG A 31 17.75 38.84 6.60
C ARG A 31 17.41 37.36 6.69
N TYR A 32 16.30 37.01 7.33
CA TYR A 32 15.85 35.63 7.42
C TYR A 32 15.36 35.11 6.06
N GLU A 33 14.68 35.94 5.25
CA GLU A 33 14.30 35.61 3.88
C GLU A 33 15.52 35.33 2.99
N GLN A 34 16.53 36.21 3.04
CA GLN A 34 17.78 36.02 2.30
C GLN A 34 18.52 34.76 2.79
N ALA A 35 18.54 34.50 4.10
CA ALA A 35 19.15 33.30 4.65
C ALA A 35 18.46 32.02 4.17
N ALA A 36 17.13 31.96 4.23
CA ALA A 36 16.34 30.84 3.74
C ALA A 36 16.60 30.59 2.25
N THR A 37 16.65 31.65 1.44
CA THR A 37 17.01 31.58 0.01
C THR A 37 18.41 30.99 -0.20
N CYS A 38 19.42 31.45 0.54
CA CYS A 38 20.77 30.90 0.46
C CYS A 38 20.82 29.40 0.81
N TYR A 39 20.09 28.98 1.86
CA TYR A 39 19.99 27.55 2.19
C TYR A 39 19.33 26.73 1.09
N ARG A 40 18.22 27.21 0.49
CA ARG A 40 17.59 26.52 -0.64
C ARG A 40 18.53 26.36 -1.83
N GLN A 41 19.23 27.42 -2.22
CA GLN A 41 20.21 27.37 -3.31
C GLN A 41 21.38 26.40 -3.00
N ALA A 42 21.81 26.32 -1.74
CA ALA A 42 22.81 25.36 -1.31
C ALA A 42 22.30 23.92 -1.41
N ALA A 43 21.05 23.68 -1.00
CA ALA A 43 20.41 22.38 -1.09
C ALA A 43 20.28 21.91 -2.56
N GLU A 44 19.80 22.78 -3.45
CA GLU A 44 19.75 22.50 -4.90
C GLU A 44 21.13 22.19 -5.47
N ALA A 45 22.17 22.90 -5.03
CA ALA A 45 23.55 22.62 -5.43
C ALA A 45 24.07 21.26 -4.92
N TYR A 46 23.61 20.78 -3.76
CA TYR A 46 23.89 19.42 -3.29
C TYR A 46 23.14 18.36 -4.10
N GLU A 47 21.86 18.59 -4.45
CA GLU A 47 21.10 17.67 -5.30
C GLU A 47 21.74 17.48 -6.69
N LEU A 48 22.24 18.56 -7.29
CA LEU A 48 22.97 18.52 -8.57
C LEU A 48 24.24 17.65 -8.50
N ARG A 49 24.76 17.42 -7.29
CA ARG A 49 25.93 16.57 -7.02
C ARG A 49 25.53 15.19 -6.50
N SER A 50 24.25 14.85 -6.54
CA SER A 50 23.67 13.61 -5.98
C SER A 50 23.97 13.39 -4.50
N ASN A 51 24.19 14.48 -3.74
CA ASN A 51 24.40 14.43 -2.31
C ASN A 51 23.08 14.77 -1.59
N PHE A 52 22.17 13.81 -1.57
CA PHE A 52 20.78 14.03 -1.18
C PHE A 52 20.58 14.19 0.33
N LEU A 53 21.40 13.54 1.18
CA LEU A 53 21.33 13.74 2.63
C LEU A 53 21.69 15.17 3.04
N ASP A 54 22.78 15.73 2.48
CA ASP A 54 23.17 17.11 2.76
C ASP A 54 22.16 18.10 2.19
N ALA A 55 21.61 17.83 0.99
CA ALA A 55 20.51 18.61 0.44
C ALA A 55 19.30 18.63 1.38
N ALA A 56 18.86 17.46 1.84
CA ALA A 56 17.71 17.32 2.72
C ALA A 56 17.89 18.07 4.05
N ALA A 57 19.05 17.90 4.71
CA ALA A 57 19.38 18.62 5.93
C ALA A 57 19.41 20.14 5.71
N THR A 58 19.87 20.59 4.54
CA THR A 58 19.95 22.00 4.19
C THR A 58 18.56 22.60 3.91
N TYR A 59 17.66 21.86 3.23
CA TYR A 59 16.26 22.26 3.09
C TYR A 59 15.53 22.35 4.44
N VAL A 60 15.81 21.45 5.39
CA VAL A 60 15.26 21.56 6.74
C VAL A 60 15.69 22.86 7.41
N LYS A 61 16.97 23.28 7.27
CA LYS A 61 17.42 24.58 7.80
C LYS A 61 16.66 25.75 7.19
N ALA A 62 16.42 25.74 5.88
CA ALA A 62 15.61 26.75 5.21
C ALA A 62 14.17 26.79 5.77
N ALA A 63 13.53 25.62 5.85
CA ALA A 63 12.17 25.47 6.35
C ALA A 63 12.01 25.96 7.80
N GLU A 64 12.98 25.67 8.67
CA GLU A 64 12.93 26.09 10.07
C GLU A 64 13.05 27.61 10.24
N ILE A 65 13.82 28.29 9.39
CA ILE A 65 13.92 29.75 9.39
C ILE A 65 12.59 30.36 8.92
N GLN A 66 12.04 29.84 7.81
CA GLN A 66 10.76 30.28 7.28
C GLN A 66 9.62 30.08 8.30
N GLU A 67 9.60 28.94 8.98
CA GLU A 67 8.61 28.62 10.01
C GLU A 67 8.76 29.52 11.25
N LYS A 68 9.95 29.54 11.88
CA LYS A 68 10.14 30.12 13.21
C LYS A 68 10.35 31.63 13.19
N ASN A 69 10.93 32.17 12.11
CA ASN A 69 11.34 33.56 12.04
C ASN A 69 10.46 34.41 11.12
N LEU A 70 9.82 33.79 10.12
CA LEU A 70 8.97 34.48 9.14
C LEU A 70 7.49 34.14 9.27
N SER A 71 7.13 33.08 10.03
CA SER A 71 5.76 32.55 10.09
C SER A 71 5.18 32.27 8.70
N ASP A 72 6.03 31.83 7.76
CA ASP A 72 5.66 31.65 6.37
C ASP A 72 4.89 30.33 6.16
N GLY A 73 3.57 30.43 6.03
CA GLY A 73 2.67 29.30 5.78
C GLY A 73 2.66 28.78 4.34
N PHE A 74 3.48 29.33 3.45
CA PHE A 74 3.60 28.89 2.06
C PHE A 74 4.97 28.28 1.78
N GLU A 75 6.06 29.03 1.98
CA GLU A 75 7.41 28.57 1.64
C GLU A 75 7.96 27.53 2.62
N ALA A 76 7.67 27.66 3.93
CA ALA A 76 8.17 26.69 4.92
C ALA A 76 7.65 25.26 4.65
N PRO A 77 6.33 25.03 4.41
CA PRO A 77 5.86 23.72 3.98
C PRO A 77 6.56 23.20 2.71
N ASP A 78 6.80 24.06 1.73
CA ASP A 78 7.41 23.65 0.46
C ASP A 78 8.89 23.24 0.66
N SER A 79 9.64 23.96 1.49
CA SER A 79 11.00 23.57 1.88
C SER A 79 11.03 22.24 2.64
N TYR A 80 10.06 21.97 3.52
CA TYR A 80 9.92 20.64 4.15
C TYR A 80 9.55 19.55 3.14
N VAL A 81 8.74 19.85 2.12
CA VAL A 81 8.44 18.91 1.02
C VAL A 81 9.71 18.56 0.25
N HIS A 82 10.53 19.55 -0.13
CA HIS A 82 11.80 19.32 -0.80
C HIS A 82 12.77 18.51 0.09
N ALA A 83 12.84 18.81 1.39
CA ALA A 83 13.63 18.02 2.32
C ALA A 83 13.19 16.54 2.35
N SER A 84 11.87 16.30 2.39
CA SER A 84 11.34 14.94 2.33
C SER A 84 11.72 14.22 1.04
N ASP A 85 11.63 14.88 -0.12
CA ASP A 85 11.95 14.27 -1.41
C ASP A 85 13.45 13.97 -1.52
N ALA A 86 14.31 14.87 -1.05
CA ALA A 86 15.74 14.63 -0.97
C ALA A 86 16.05 13.42 -0.05
N TYR A 87 15.43 13.29 1.13
CA TYR A 87 15.62 12.10 1.97
C TYR A 87 15.18 10.79 1.29
N ARG A 88 14.11 10.81 0.49
CA ARG A 88 13.69 9.61 -0.27
C ARG A 88 14.70 9.26 -1.35
N ARG A 89 15.17 10.25 -2.10
CA ARG A 89 16.19 10.05 -3.13
C ARG A 89 17.51 9.57 -2.55
N ALA A 90 17.87 10.00 -1.33
CA ALA A 90 19.03 9.48 -0.61
C ALA A 90 18.98 7.94 -0.46
N VAL A 91 17.79 7.40 -0.20
CA VAL A 91 17.59 5.96 -0.03
C VAL A 91 17.60 5.19 -1.36
N MET A 92 17.21 5.83 -2.47
CA MET A 92 16.96 5.17 -3.76
C MET A 92 18.07 5.37 -4.80
N GLU A 93 18.71 6.54 -4.83
CA GLU A 93 19.50 7.04 -5.97
C GLU A 93 20.95 7.39 -5.61
N GLU A 94 21.42 7.05 -4.40
CA GLU A 94 22.72 7.55 -3.97
C GLU A 94 23.92 6.96 -4.72
N ALA A 95 24.85 7.87 -5.05
CA ALA A 95 26.18 7.52 -5.54
C ALA A 95 27.10 6.94 -4.44
N LYS A 96 26.77 7.19 -3.15
CA LYS A 96 27.49 6.67 -1.99
C LYS A 96 26.58 5.70 -1.22
N PRO A 97 26.99 4.44 -0.98
CA PRO A 97 26.18 3.53 -0.19
C PRO A 97 26.01 4.01 1.25
N ILE A 98 24.76 4.11 1.70
CA ILE A 98 24.39 4.28 3.12
C ILE A 98 23.94 2.95 3.73
N ASN A 99 24.20 2.78 5.02
CA ASN A 99 23.85 1.55 5.73
C ASN A 99 22.34 1.48 6.05
N GLU A 100 21.86 0.32 6.51
CA GLU A 100 20.42 0.12 6.77
C GLU A 100 19.86 1.02 7.89
N ASN A 101 20.68 1.37 8.90
CA ASN A 101 20.26 2.28 9.96
C ASN A 101 20.09 3.71 9.42
N GLU A 102 21.02 4.17 8.58
CA GLU A 102 20.93 5.48 7.92
C GLU A 102 19.73 5.54 6.98
N LYS A 103 19.42 4.45 6.25
CA LYS A 103 18.20 4.37 5.42
C LYS A 103 16.94 4.46 6.27
N ALA A 104 16.88 3.75 7.38
CA ALA A 104 15.73 3.80 8.29
C ALA A 104 15.54 5.22 8.86
N GLU A 105 16.63 5.87 9.27
CA GLU A 105 16.61 7.25 9.76
C GLU A 105 16.17 8.24 8.66
N ALA A 106 16.67 8.12 7.44
CA ALA A 106 16.28 8.95 6.30
C ALA A 106 14.78 8.83 5.99
N LYS A 107 14.23 7.60 5.98
CA LYS A 107 12.79 7.36 5.79
C LYS A 107 11.96 8.00 6.91
N ALA A 108 12.37 7.88 8.17
CA ALA A 108 11.70 8.51 9.30
C ALA A 108 11.73 10.06 9.21
N LYS A 109 12.87 10.63 8.82
CA LYS A 109 13.01 12.09 8.59
C LYS A 109 12.15 12.58 7.43
N ALA A 110 12.04 11.81 6.34
CA ALA A 110 11.16 12.14 5.23
C ALA A 110 9.70 12.26 5.69
N ILE A 111 9.20 11.28 6.44
CA ILE A 111 7.84 11.31 7.02
C ILE A 111 7.67 12.50 7.96
N ASN A 112 8.64 12.77 8.84
CA ASN A 112 8.56 13.91 9.76
C ASN A 112 8.45 15.24 9.00
N CYS A 113 9.26 15.43 7.96
CA CYS A 113 9.20 16.62 7.12
C CYS A 113 7.80 16.78 6.48
N ARG A 114 7.21 15.70 5.94
CA ARG A 114 5.83 15.73 5.41
C ARG A 114 4.81 16.08 6.49
N LYS A 115 4.89 15.48 7.68
CA LYS A 115 3.99 15.77 8.81
C LYS A 115 4.09 17.25 9.23
N LYS A 116 5.29 17.82 9.28
CA LYS A 116 5.48 19.27 9.52
C LYS A 116 4.88 20.13 8.42
N ALA A 117 5.11 19.78 7.15
CA ALA A 117 4.54 20.50 6.01
C ALA A 117 2.99 20.48 6.05
N ILE A 118 2.39 19.35 6.40
CA ILE A 118 0.93 19.19 6.58
C ILE A 118 0.44 20.14 7.66
N LYS A 119 1.03 20.10 8.86
CA LYS A 119 0.64 20.95 10.00
C LYS A 119 0.63 22.43 9.64
N LEU A 120 1.66 22.90 8.93
CA LEU A 120 1.75 24.30 8.49
C LEU A 120 0.74 24.62 7.37
N THR A 121 0.49 23.68 6.47
CA THR A 121 -0.50 23.84 5.39
C THR A 121 -1.94 23.84 5.92
N GLU A 122 -2.22 23.12 7.00
CA GLU A 122 -3.52 23.10 7.68
C GLU A 122 -3.92 24.48 8.24
N SER A 123 -2.96 25.31 8.64
CA SER A 123 -3.23 26.70 9.04
C SER A 123 -3.38 27.67 7.86
N SER A 124 -3.09 27.25 6.63
CA SER A 124 -3.19 28.11 5.44
C SER A 124 -4.65 28.41 5.08
N SER A 125 -4.88 29.62 4.56
CA SER A 125 -6.14 30.08 3.94
C SER A 125 -6.13 29.96 2.40
N SER A 126 -5.06 29.42 1.81
CA SER A 126 -4.91 29.32 0.35
C SER A 126 -5.97 28.42 -0.29
N GLY A 127 -6.51 28.83 -1.44
CA GLY A 127 -7.43 28.01 -2.23
C GLY A 127 -6.82 26.71 -2.76
N SER A 128 -5.48 26.58 -2.79
CA SER A 128 -4.80 25.34 -3.19
C SER A 128 -4.55 24.36 -2.03
N LYS A 129 -4.95 24.72 -0.80
CA LYS A 129 -4.70 23.97 0.44
C LYS A 129 -5.05 22.49 0.34
N LEU A 130 -6.28 22.16 -0.07
CA LEU A 130 -6.74 20.76 -0.11
C LEU A 130 -5.91 19.93 -1.08
N ARG A 131 -5.55 20.49 -2.24
CA ARG A 131 -4.67 19.82 -3.21
C ARG A 131 -3.25 19.62 -2.68
N ARG A 132 -2.71 20.60 -1.95
CA ARG A 132 -1.39 20.47 -1.30
C ARG A 132 -1.41 19.38 -0.23
N LEU A 133 -2.39 19.41 0.67
CA LEU A 133 -2.58 18.39 1.71
C LEU A 133 -2.70 17.00 1.10
N SER A 134 -3.51 16.84 0.05
CA SER A 134 -3.66 15.55 -0.63
C SER A 134 -2.33 15.00 -1.14
N ARG A 135 -1.52 15.81 -1.84
CA ARG A 135 -0.21 15.38 -2.33
C ARG A 135 0.76 15.02 -1.20
N MET A 136 0.70 15.73 -0.08
CA MET A 136 1.56 15.45 1.08
C MET A 136 1.17 14.13 1.75
N TYR A 137 -0.13 13.86 1.91
CA TYR A 137 -0.62 12.59 2.44
C TYR A 137 -0.37 11.43 1.47
N ASP A 138 -0.58 11.60 0.17
CA ASP A 138 -0.20 10.61 -0.86
C ASP A 138 1.30 10.28 -0.77
N ALA A 139 2.17 11.28 -0.63
CA ALA A 139 3.60 11.05 -0.44
C ALA A 139 3.93 10.27 0.85
N ILE A 140 3.24 10.53 1.97
CA ILE A 140 3.38 9.71 3.19
C ILE A 140 2.95 8.26 2.92
N GLY A 141 1.83 8.07 2.22
CA GLY A 141 1.34 6.77 1.78
C GLY A 141 2.41 6.00 1.01
N GLN A 142 3.01 6.64 0.01
CA GLN A 142 4.05 6.03 -0.83
C GLN A 142 5.32 5.69 -0.06
N ILE A 143 5.78 6.55 0.86
CA ILE A 143 6.97 6.27 1.68
C ILE A 143 6.73 5.03 2.54
N ASN A 144 5.58 4.98 3.23
CA ASN A 144 5.26 3.88 4.13
C ASN A 144 5.03 2.56 3.37
N GLU A 145 4.27 2.60 2.27
CA GLU A 145 3.96 1.42 1.47
C GLU A 145 5.18 0.89 0.70
N LYS A 146 5.84 1.75 -0.08
CA LYS A 146 6.84 1.32 -1.06
C LYS A 146 8.24 1.31 -0.47
N ASP A 147 8.60 2.38 0.23
CA ASP A 147 9.98 2.58 0.68
C ASP A 147 10.23 1.80 1.97
N ILE A 148 9.26 1.71 2.89
CA ILE A 148 9.38 0.98 4.16
C ILE A 148 8.86 -0.46 4.04
N ALA A 149 7.56 -0.65 3.76
CA ALA A 149 6.96 -1.98 3.77
C ALA A 149 7.34 -2.81 2.53
N GLY A 150 7.56 -2.18 1.37
CA GLY A 150 7.84 -2.86 0.10
C GLY A 150 8.96 -3.92 0.17
N PRO A 151 10.17 -3.59 0.66
CA PRO A 151 11.25 -4.55 0.83
C PRO A 151 10.88 -5.73 1.74
N LEU A 152 10.15 -5.46 2.83
CA LEU A 152 9.71 -6.49 3.78
C LEU A 152 8.65 -7.41 3.16
N VAL A 153 7.70 -6.84 2.41
CA VAL A 153 6.71 -7.60 1.64
C VAL A 153 7.40 -8.47 0.60
N GLN A 154 8.43 -7.96 -0.08
CA GLN A 154 9.20 -8.76 -1.03
C GLN A 154 9.97 -9.89 -0.34
N ALA A 155 10.59 -9.63 0.82
CA ALA A 155 11.24 -10.67 1.62
C ALA A 155 10.26 -11.78 2.03
N ARG A 156 9.05 -11.41 2.46
CA ARG A 156 7.96 -12.34 2.75
C ARG A 156 7.58 -13.17 1.51
N ARG A 157 7.39 -12.52 0.35
CA ARG A 157 7.07 -13.24 -0.90
C ARG A 157 8.17 -14.22 -1.30
N ASN A 158 9.44 -13.79 -1.21
CA ASN A 158 10.58 -14.66 -1.52
C ASN A 158 10.58 -15.90 -0.64
N LEU A 159 10.34 -15.74 0.67
CA LEU A 159 10.27 -16.85 1.61
C LEU A 159 9.07 -17.77 1.38
N LEU A 160 7.91 -17.23 0.98
CA LEU A 160 6.76 -18.07 0.62
C LEU A 160 7.03 -18.84 -0.69
N SER A 161 7.62 -18.17 -1.68
CA SER A 161 7.93 -18.78 -2.98
C SER A 161 9.00 -19.88 -2.89
N SER A 162 9.94 -19.79 -1.94
CA SER A 162 10.95 -20.83 -1.74
C SER A 162 10.37 -22.16 -1.25
N LYS A 163 9.13 -22.15 -0.74
CA LYS A 163 8.37 -23.32 -0.29
C LYS A 163 7.29 -23.80 -1.27
N THR A 164 7.23 -23.22 -2.46
CA THR A 164 6.27 -23.69 -3.47
C THR A 164 6.91 -24.82 -4.30
N LEU A 165 6.24 -25.98 -4.36
CA LEU A 165 6.59 -27.05 -5.29
C LEU A 165 6.12 -26.70 -6.70
N THR A 166 6.88 -27.11 -7.71
CA THR A 166 6.37 -27.13 -9.08
C THR A 166 5.51 -28.37 -9.32
N ALA A 167 4.66 -28.38 -10.35
CA ALA A 167 3.88 -29.57 -10.70
C ALA A 167 4.78 -30.79 -10.99
N ALA A 168 5.97 -30.57 -11.56
CA ALA A 168 6.97 -31.61 -11.77
C ALA A 168 7.55 -32.11 -10.44
N ASP A 169 7.80 -31.22 -9.48
CA ASP A 169 8.25 -31.60 -8.13
C ASP A 169 7.17 -32.42 -7.40
N GLU A 170 5.90 -32.05 -7.53
CA GLU A 170 4.76 -32.76 -6.94
C GLU A 170 4.59 -34.16 -7.54
N GLU A 171 4.65 -34.27 -8.87
CA GLU A 171 4.59 -35.56 -9.57
C GLU A 171 5.80 -36.44 -9.22
N ARG A 172 7.01 -35.84 -9.15
CA ARG A 172 8.22 -36.55 -8.74
C ARG A 172 8.14 -37.03 -7.30
N MET A 173 7.68 -36.18 -6.38
CA MET A 173 7.47 -36.56 -4.98
C MET A 173 6.49 -37.73 -4.85
N LYS A 174 5.37 -37.69 -5.60
CA LYS A 174 4.39 -38.78 -5.61
C LYS A 174 4.98 -40.09 -6.13
N ASN A 175 5.74 -40.03 -7.22
CA ASN A 175 6.39 -41.20 -7.80
C ASN A 175 7.42 -41.81 -6.84
N LEU A 176 8.28 -40.97 -6.23
CA LEU A 176 9.26 -41.42 -5.23
C LEU A 176 8.60 -42.03 -4.00
N ALA A 177 7.46 -41.49 -3.55
CA ALA A 177 6.70 -42.03 -2.42
C ALA A 177 6.08 -43.41 -2.69
N MET A 178 5.89 -43.79 -3.96
CA MET A 178 5.37 -45.12 -4.34
C MET A 178 6.47 -46.20 -4.45
N GLU A 179 7.75 -45.83 -4.41
CA GLU A 179 8.86 -46.77 -4.54
C GLU A 179 9.14 -47.50 -3.22
N LEU A 180 9.19 -48.84 -3.27
CA LEU A 180 9.41 -49.71 -2.10
C LEU A 180 10.83 -49.62 -1.52
N GLN A 181 11.84 -49.33 -2.35
CA GLN A 181 13.25 -49.23 -1.96
C GLN A 181 13.99 -48.16 -2.79
N PRO A 182 14.00 -46.89 -2.36
CA PRO A 182 14.70 -45.82 -3.06
C PRO A 182 16.22 -45.97 -2.94
N THR A 183 16.95 -45.55 -3.97
CA THR A 183 18.41 -45.39 -3.89
C THR A 183 18.78 -44.26 -2.92
N PRO A 184 20.03 -44.19 -2.42
CA PRO A 184 20.46 -43.09 -1.54
C PRO A 184 20.21 -41.69 -2.14
N ASN A 185 20.43 -41.51 -3.44
CA ASN A 185 20.18 -40.24 -4.12
C ASN A 185 18.68 -39.89 -4.17
N GLU A 186 17.82 -40.89 -4.38
CA GLU A 186 16.35 -40.71 -4.39
C GLU A 186 15.82 -40.43 -2.98
N ALA A 187 16.41 -41.02 -1.95
CA ALA A 187 16.11 -40.71 -0.56
C ALA A 187 16.49 -39.26 -0.22
N ASP A 188 17.68 -38.81 -0.64
CA ASP A 188 18.13 -37.41 -0.47
C ASP A 188 17.22 -36.44 -1.24
N GLU A 189 16.82 -36.78 -2.47
CA GLU A 189 15.88 -35.99 -3.28
C GLU A 189 14.49 -35.90 -2.62
N LEU A 190 13.96 -37.02 -2.13
CA LEU A 190 12.68 -37.05 -1.43
C LEU A 190 12.73 -36.22 -0.15
N GLN A 191 13.81 -36.31 0.63
CA GLN A 191 14.00 -35.50 1.83
C GLN A 191 14.07 -34.00 1.49
N TRP A 192 14.74 -33.64 0.40
CA TRP A 192 14.77 -32.25 -0.08
C TRP A 192 13.39 -31.77 -0.52
N LEU A 193 12.64 -32.57 -1.29
CA LEU A 193 11.27 -32.26 -1.71
C LEU A 193 10.33 -32.10 -0.50
N GLN A 194 10.43 -32.98 0.50
CA GLN A 194 9.69 -32.88 1.77
C GLN A 194 10.08 -31.61 2.56
N SER A 195 11.35 -31.18 2.51
CA SER A 195 11.77 -29.94 3.17
C SER A 195 11.14 -28.67 2.56
N LYS A 196 10.62 -28.76 1.33
CA LYS A 196 9.89 -27.66 0.68
C LYS A 196 8.41 -27.62 1.06
N THR A 197 7.81 -28.71 1.51
CA THR A 197 6.36 -28.76 1.81
C THR A 197 6.00 -28.24 3.19
N ALA A 198 6.98 -28.12 4.10
CA ALA A 198 6.77 -27.59 5.44
C ALA A 198 7.76 -26.46 5.76
N PHE A 199 7.27 -25.46 6.49
CA PHE A 199 8.12 -24.45 7.11
C PHE A 199 8.73 -24.98 8.41
N SER A 200 10.01 -24.71 8.63
CA SER A 200 10.65 -24.91 9.94
C SER A 200 10.08 -23.92 10.97
N ASP A 201 10.32 -24.19 12.25
CA ASP A 201 9.88 -23.29 13.32
C ASP A 201 10.60 -21.94 13.26
N GLU A 202 11.87 -21.91 12.84
CA GLU A 202 12.60 -20.67 12.57
C GLU A 202 12.01 -19.87 11.42
N GLU A 203 11.62 -20.53 10.32
CA GLU A 203 11.01 -19.86 9.17
C GLU A 203 9.62 -19.31 9.51
N LYS A 204 8.80 -20.06 10.27
CA LYS A 204 7.53 -19.58 10.80
C LYS A 204 7.72 -18.36 11.70
N ALA A 205 8.71 -18.41 12.59
CA ALA A 205 9.05 -17.28 13.46
C ALA A 205 9.50 -16.06 12.65
N HIS A 206 10.27 -16.27 11.58
CA HIS A 206 10.72 -15.21 10.69
C HIS A 206 9.56 -14.59 9.88
N LEU A 207 8.63 -15.40 9.36
CA LEU A 207 7.41 -14.91 8.70
C LEU A 207 6.59 -14.03 9.66
N LYS A 208 6.36 -14.51 10.88
CA LYS A 208 5.61 -13.76 11.90
C LYS A 208 6.32 -12.45 12.27
N TRP A 209 7.66 -12.48 12.35
CA TRP A 209 8.46 -11.28 12.56
C TRP A 209 8.30 -10.30 11.40
N LEU A 210 8.42 -10.73 10.14
CA LEU A 210 8.22 -9.88 8.96
C LEU A 210 6.84 -9.23 8.99
N GLU A 211 5.79 -10.00 9.23
CA GLU A 211 4.42 -9.51 9.31
C GLU A 211 4.26 -8.45 10.41
N SER A 212 4.87 -8.66 11.59
CA SER A 212 4.87 -7.66 12.67
C SER A 212 5.52 -6.34 12.29
N GLN A 213 6.54 -6.37 11.41
CA GLN A 213 7.25 -5.16 10.96
C GLN A 213 6.53 -4.47 9.79
N ILE A 214 5.87 -5.24 8.92
CA ILE A 214 5.12 -4.73 7.76
C ILE A 214 3.87 -3.97 8.20
N LEU A 215 3.11 -4.55 9.15
CA LEU A 215 1.76 -4.09 9.50
C LEU A 215 1.68 -2.60 9.89
N PRO A 216 2.53 -2.04 10.77
CA PRO A 216 2.43 -0.64 11.16
C PRO A 216 2.61 0.33 9.99
N ALA A 217 3.61 0.07 9.13
CA ALA A 217 3.87 0.90 7.96
C ALA A 217 2.71 0.85 6.96
N LEU A 218 2.16 -0.34 6.69
CA LEU A 218 1.01 -0.44 5.79
C LEU A 218 -0.25 0.22 6.34
N ASP A 219 -0.50 0.15 7.65
CA ASP A 219 -1.66 0.81 8.24
C ASP A 219 -1.51 2.34 8.21
N GLU A 220 -0.31 2.87 8.46
CA GLU A 220 -0.02 4.29 8.26
C GLU A 220 -0.20 4.72 6.80
N ALA A 221 0.29 3.90 5.85
CA ALA A 221 0.14 4.19 4.42
C ALA A 221 -1.33 4.26 4.01
N ARG A 222 -2.11 3.26 4.43
CA ARG A 222 -3.55 3.17 4.23
C ARG A 222 -4.24 4.44 4.74
N ILE A 223 -4.02 4.82 6.01
CA ILE A 223 -4.64 6.03 6.59
C ILE A 223 -4.26 7.27 5.77
N ALA A 224 -3.00 7.39 5.36
CA ALA A 224 -2.56 8.53 4.55
C ALA A 224 -3.27 8.60 3.19
N TYR A 225 -3.42 7.48 2.47
CA TYR A 225 -4.18 7.48 1.21
C TYR A 225 -5.66 7.84 1.39
N LYS A 226 -6.28 7.41 2.50
CA LYS A 226 -7.66 7.82 2.83
C LYS A 226 -7.78 9.33 3.02
N GLU A 227 -6.88 9.93 3.79
CA GLU A 227 -6.86 11.38 4.00
C GLU A 227 -6.61 12.11 2.68
N ALA A 228 -5.64 11.65 1.89
CA ALA A 228 -5.36 12.21 0.57
C ALA A 228 -6.59 12.19 -0.35
N ALA A 229 -7.34 11.08 -0.37
CA ALA A 229 -8.56 10.93 -1.13
C ALA A 229 -9.66 11.88 -0.65
N ASN A 230 -9.84 11.99 0.68
CA ASN A 230 -10.85 12.86 1.29
C ASN A 230 -10.66 14.34 0.92
N PHE A 231 -9.43 14.81 0.82
CA PHE A 231 -9.14 16.18 0.38
C PHE A 231 -9.48 16.45 -1.09
N LEU A 232 -9.45 15.43 -1.96
CA LEU A 232 -9.70 15.58 -3.39
C LEU A 232 -11.11 15.19 -3.82
N ARG A 233 -11.88 14.47 -3.00
CA ARG A 233 -13.11 13.79 -3.44
C ARG A 233 -14.14 14.69 -4.11
N LEU A 234 -14.22 15.97 -3.72
CA LEU A 234 -15.16 16.94 -4.30
C LEU A 234 -14.56 17.62 -5.54
N ASP A 235 -13.28 17.98 -5.51
CA ASP A 235 -12.63 18.78 -6.56
C ASP A 235 -12.11 17.93 -7.73
N ALA A 236 -11.69 16.70 -7.45
CA ALA A 236 -11.02 15.80 -8.39
C ALA A 236 -11.41 14.32 -8.10
N PRO A 237 -12.68 13.95 -8.29
CA PRO A 237 -13.23 12.64 -7.87
C PRO A 237 -12.50 11.43 -8.50
N LEU A 238 -12.00 11.55 -9.73
CA LEU A 238 -11.23 10.49 -10.37
C LEU A 238 -9.85 10.29 -9.72
N SER A 239 -9.20 11.39 -9.28
CA SER A 239 -7.92 11.30 -8.56
C SER A 239 -8.15 10.73 -7.16
N ALA A 240 -9.22 11.16 -6.49
CA ALA A 240 -9.63 10.58 -5.20
C ALA A 240 -9.96 9.08 -5.32
N SER A 241 -10.57 8.65 -6.44
CA SER A 241 -10.88 7.23 -6.66
C SER A 241 -9.64 6.35 -6.70
N LYS A 242 -8.55 6.82 -7.33
CA LYS A 242 -7.27 6.10 -7.35
C LYS A 242 -6.67 5.96 -5.94
N LEU A 243 -6.78 7.00 -5.12
CA LEU A 243 -6.29 6.99 -3.73
C LEU A 243 -7.17 6.10 -2.84
N PHE A 244 -8.49 6.11 -3.04
CA PHE A 244 -9.39 5.16 -2.38
C PHE A 244 -9.13 3.71 -2.79
N GLU A 245 -8.72 3.46 -4.03
CA GLU A 245 -8.33 2.11 -4.48
C GLU A 245 -7.08 1.64 -3.75
N GLN A 246 -6.04 2.48 -3.65
CA GLN A 246 -4.83 2.15 -2.88
C GLN A 246 -5.16 1.88 -1.40
N TYR A 247 -6.01 2.71 -0.79
CA TYR A 247 -6.53 2.49 0.55
C TYR A 247 -7.24 1.14 0.70
N ALA A 248 -8.11 0.78 -0.25
CA ALA A 248 -8.88 -0.45 -0.22
C ALA A 248 -7.98 -1.68 -0.40
N ASP A 249 -7.11 -1.65 -1.41
CA ASP A 249 -6.19 -2.75 -1.72
C ASP A 249 -5.22 -3.01 -0.54
N LEU A 250 -4.73 -1.96 0.13
CA LEU A 250 -3.95 -2.11 1.36
C LEU A 250 -4.77 -2.63 2.53
N SER A 251 -6.04 -2.22 2.65
CA SER A 251 -6.93 -2.77 3.69
C SER A 251 -7.09 -4.28 3.50
N VAL A 252 -7.32 -4.72 2.27
CA VAL A 252 -7.42 -6.14 1.92
C VAL A 252 -6.13 -6.89 2.20
N PHE A 253 -4.99 -6.35 1.77
CA PHE A 253 -3.70 -6.99 2.02
C PHE A 253 -3.38 -7.09 3.52
N ILE A 254 -3.67 -6.06 4.31
CA ILE A 254 -3.53 -6.15 5.77
C ILE A 254 -4.45 -7.24 6.33
N ALA A 255 -5.70 -7.32 5.87
CA ALA A 255 -6.65 -8.34 6.30
C ALA A 255 -6.10 -9.77 6.07
N THR A 256 -5.46 -10.04 4.93
CA THR A 256 -4.88 -11.35 4.61
C THR A 256 -3.62 -11.68 5.43
N LEU A 257 -3.02 -10.71 6.13
CA LEU A 257 -1.91 -10.93 7.07
C LEU A 257 -2.40 -11.19 8.50
N LEU A 258 -3.66 -10.88 8.81
CA LEU A 258 -4.20 -11.06 10.15
C LEU A 258 -4.70 -12.50 10.33
N PRO A 259 -4.59 -13.07 11.54
CA PRO A 259 -5.17 -14.37 11.82
C PRO A 259 -6.70 -14.31 11.71
N HIS A 260 -7.32 -15.43 11.32
CA HIS A 260 -8.76 -15.59 11.51
C HIS A 260 -9.06 -15.60 13.01
N SER A 261 -9.98 -14.76 13.47
CA SER A 261 -10.36 -14.72 14.88
C SER A 261 -11.00 -16.06 15.27
N THR A 262 -10.37 -16.81 16.18
CA THR A 262 -10.95 -18.05 16.71
C THR A 262 -12.13 -17.76 17.62
N GLU A 263 -12.14 -16.61 18.28
CA GLU A 263 -13.25 -16.10 19.09
C GLU A 263 -13.07 -14.57 19.24
N LYS A 264 -14.16 -13.80 19.29
CA LYS A 264 -14.11 -12.35 19.55
C LYS A 264 -13.55 -12.12 20.95
N ASN A 265 -12.24 -11.94 21.07
CA ASN A 265 -11.63 -11.50 22.31
C ASN A 265 -12.03 -10.03 22.53
N ALA A 266 -13.08 -9.81 23.32
CA ALA A 266 -13.71 -8.50 23.54
C ALA A 266 -12.78 -7.42 24.11
N ASN A 267 -11.54 -7.78 24.47
CA ASN A 267 -10.53 -6.90 25.07
C ASN A 267 -9.38 -6.53 24.11
N SER A 268 -9.42 -6.91 22.84
CA SER A 268 -8.42 -6.49 21.85
C SER A 268 -8.73 -5.10 21.33
N THR A 269 -7.83 -4.13 21.57
CA THR A 269 -7.81 -2.82 20.91
C THR A 269 -7.35 -2.89 19.45
N GLN A 270 -6.85 -4.04 19.00
CA GLN A 270 -6.43 -4.23 17.63
C GLN A 270 -7.64 -4.47 16.73
N LYS A 271 -7.73 -3.66 15.66
CA LYS A 271 -8.75 -3.75 14.64
C LYS A 271 -8.78 -5.16 14.04
N ASP A 272 -9.97 -5.77 13.99
CA ASP A 272 -10.12 -7.14 13.48
C ASP A 272 -10.02 -7.21 11.94
N LYS A 273 -9.77 -8.42 11.42
CA LYS A 273 -9.68 -8.71 9.98
C LYS A 273 -10.91 -8.20 9.21
N ASN A 274 -12.11 -8.45 9.74
CA ASN A 274 -13.35 -8.09 9.06
C ASN A 274 -13.54 -6.57 8.95
N SER A 275 -13.04 -5.80 9.90
CA SER A 275 -13.06 -4.34 9.86
C SER A 275 -12.16 -3.77 8.75
N TYR A 276 -11.07 -4.46 8.40
CA TYR A 276 -10.28 -4.10 7.21
C TYR A 276 -11.02 -4.42 5.90
N TYR A 277 -11.71 -5.57 5.81
CA TYR A 277 -12.59 -5.83 4.67
C TYR A 277 -13.74 -4.82 4.56
N GLU A 278 -14.37 -4.43 5.68
CA GLU A 278 -15.38 -3.37 5.69
C GLU A 278 -14.84 -2.02 5.21
N ASP A 279 -13.62 -1.66 5.61
CA ASP A 279 -12.96 -0.46 5.09
C ASP A 279 -12.78 -0.51 3.56
N ALA A 280 -12.37 -1.66 3.01
CA ALA A 280 -12.25 -1.86 1.57
C ALA A 280 -13.61 -1.79 0.86
N LEU A 281 -14.64 -2.45 1.40
CA LEU A 281 -16.01 -2.41 0.88
C LEU A 281 -16.55 -0.97 0.80
N ASN A 282 -16.35 -0.18 1.86
CA ASN A 282 -16.77 1.22 1.91
C ASN A 282 -16.02 2.09 0.89
N ALA A 283 -14.73 1.83 0.68
CA ALA A 283 -13.94 2.54 -0.31
C ALA A 283 -14.34 2.20 -1.74
N TYR A 284 -14.49 0.92 -2.09
CA TYR A 284 -14.96 0.52 -3.41
C TYR A 284 -16.38 1.02 -3.69
N ALA A 285 -17.28 1.01 -2.70
CA ALA A 285 -18.61 1.61 -2.83
C ALA A 285 -18.53 3.12 -3.10
N THR A 286 -17.61 3.83 -2.44
CA THR A 286 -17.35 5.26 -2.67
C THR A 286 -16.86 5.53 -4.09
N ILE A 287 -15.93 4.71 -4.58
CA ILE A 287 -15.44 4.78 -5.97
C ILE A 287 -16.58 4.54 -6.96
N LEU A 288 -17.35 3.45 -6.77
CA LEU A 288 -18.46 3.09 -7.65
C LEU A 288 -19.49 4.21 -7.72
N LYS A 289 -19.85 4.83 -6.60
CA LYS A 289 -20.77 5.98 -6.56
C LYS A 289 -20.25 7.16 -7.39
N ALA A 290 -18.94 7.43 -7.36
CA ALA A 290 -18.33 8.48 -8.18
C ALA A 290 -18.34 8.12 -9.68
N LEU A 291 -18.08 6.86 -10.02
CA LEU A 291 -18.02 6.40 -11.42
C LEU A 291 -19.41 6.29 -12.08
N GLN A 292 -20.44 5.95 -11.30
CA GLN A 292 -21.83 5.84 -11.76
C GLN A 292 -22.44 7.17 -12.22
N GLY A 293 -21.80 8.31 -11.95
CA GLY A 293 -22.20 9.60 -12.54
C GLY A 293 -22.07 9.65 -14.06
N ASP A 294 -21.17 8.83 -14.64
CA ASP A 294 -21.02 8.66 -16.10
C ASP A 294 -20.65 7.19 -16.42
N PRO A 295 -21.63 6.27 -16.41
CA PRO A 295 -21.39 4.85 -16.62
C PRO A 295 -20.80 4.54 -18.01
N LYS A 296 -21.18 5.30 -19.03
CA LYS A 296 -20.68 5.12 -20.41
C LYS A 296 -19.17 5.35 -20.48
N LYS A 297 -18.67 6.40 -19.82
CA LYS A 297 -17.24 6.72 -19.76
C LYS A 297 -16.48 5.73 -18.88
N ASN A 298 -17.07 5.30 -17.78
CA ASN A 298 -16.42 4.44 -16.78
C ASN A 298 -16.73 2.95 -16.95
N ARG A 299 -17.22 2.55 -18.12
CA ARG A 299 -17.71 1.19 -18.41
C ARG A 299 -16.70 0.06 -18.20
N PHE A 300 -15.41 0.37 -18.26
CA PHE A 300 -14.33 -0.59 -18.03
C PHE A 300 -13.85 -0.62 -16.58
N SER A 301 -14.11 0.45 -15.81
CA SER A 301 -13.68 0.57 -14.42
C SER A 301 -14.72 0.05 -13.45
N ILE A 302 -16.01 0.32 -13.68
CA ILE A 302 -17.12 -0.13 -12.81
C ILE A 302 -17.08 -1.65 -12.57
N PRO A 303 -16.97 -2.51 -13.61
CA PRO A 303 -16.88 -3.97 -13.44
C PRO A 303 -15.78 -4.39 -12.46
N THR A 304 -14.60 -3.78 -12.57
CA THR A 304 -13.43 -4.08 -11.73
C THR A 304 -13.75 -3.85 -10.25
N TYR A 305 -14.35 -2.71 -9.92
CA TYR A 305 -14.66 -2.38 -8.53
C TYR A 305 -15.89 -3.12 -7.98
N CYS A 306 -16.88 -3.46 -8.82
CA CYS A 306 -17.96 -4.36 -8.43
C CYS A 306 -17.40 -5.72 -8.01
N PHE A 307 -16.51 -6.29 -8.83
CA PHE A 307 -15.92 -7.59 -8.56
C PHE A 307 -15.02 -7.56 -7.31
N LYS A 308 -14.13 -6.56 -7.18
CA LYS A 308 -13.32 -6.37 -5.96
C LYS A 308 -14.19 -6.25 -4.70
N TRP A 309 -15.30 -5.53 -4.77
CA TRP A 309 -16.26 -5.42 -3.67
C TRP A 309 -16.86 -6.78 -3.31
N CYS A 310 -17.34 -7.55 -4.29
CA CYS A 310 -17.92 -8.88 -4.07
C CYS A 310 -16.91 -9.86 -3.45
N VAL A 311 -15.67 -9.86 -3.92
CA VAL A 311 -14.59 -10.68 -3.36
C VAL A 311 -14.32 -10.31 -1.89
N CYS A 312 -14.31 -9.03 -1.54
CA CYS A 312 -14.16 -8.60 -0.14
C CYS A 312 -15.34 -9.03 0.74
N ARG A 313 -16.57 -8.99 0.21
CA ARG A 313 -17.77 -9.44 0.94
C ARG A 313 -17.71 -10.95 1.19
N LEU A 314 -17.28 -11.72 0.18
CA LEU A 314 -17.06 -13.16 0.30
C LEU A 314 -15.97 -13.47 1.34
N ALA A 315 -14.90 -12.69 1.39
CA ALA A 315 -13.77 -12.89 2.32
C ALA A 315 -14.16 -12.80 3.79
N GLN A 316 -15.21 -12.03 4.13
CA GLN A 316 -15.76 -11.99 5.48
C GLN A 316 -16.45 -13.31 5.88
N CYS A 317 -16.70 -14.19 4.90
CA CYS A 317 -17.33 -15.50 5.06
C CYS A 317 -18.69 -15.42 5.78
N ASP A 318 -19.44 -14.36 5.53
CA ASP A 318 -20.83 -14.21 5.95
C ASP A 318 -21.73 -14.61 4.77
N HIS A 319 -22.15 -15.87 4.76
CA HIS A 319 -22.99 -16.41 3.68
C HIS A 319 -24.29 -15.61 3.49
N VAL A 320 -24.92 -15.16 4.58
CA VAL A 320 -26.22 -14.47 4.50
C VAL A 320 -26.04 -13.09 3.87
N ALA A 321 -25.04 -12.33 4.32
CA ALA A 321 -24.72 -11.03 3.73
C ALA A 321 -24.27 -11.17 2.27
N THR A 322 -23.44 -12.18 1.97
CA THR A 322 -22.93 -12.45 0.62
C THR A 322 -24.05 -12.76 -0.36
N THR A 323 -24.97 -13.67 0.01
CA THR A 323 -26.14 -14.04 -0.80
C THR A 323 -27.05 -12.83 -1.08
N ARG A 324 -27.18 -11.92 -0.12
CA ARG A 324 -27.97 -10.69 -0.27
C ARG A 324 -27.27 -9.67 -1.18
N ASP A 325 -25.98 -9.46 -0.98
CA ASP A 325 -25.29 -8.28 -1.52
C ASP A 325 -24.71 -8.48 -2.93
N ILE A 326 -24.11 -9.65 -3.22
CA ILE A 326 -23.46 -9.92 -4.53
C ILE A 326 -24.39 -9.66 -5.72
N PRO A 327 -25.67 -10.10 -5.71
CA PRO A 327 -26.59 -9.83 -6.82
C PRO A 327 -26.77 -8.34 -7.15
N THR A 328 -26.63 -7.46 -6.15
CA THR A 328 -26.74 -6.01 -6.35
C THR A 328 -25.61 -5.49 -7.23
N TYR A 329 -24.37 -5.89 -6.94
CA TYR A 329 -23.19 -5.44 -7.69
C TYR A 329 -23.07 -6.12 -9.05
N GLN A 330 -23.53 -7.36 -9.18
CA GLN A 330 -23.74 -8.02 -10.46
C GLN A 330 -24.71 -7.22 -11.35
N GLY A 331 -25.81 -6.74 -10.77
CA GLY A 331 -26.78 -5.89 -11.46
C GLY A 331 -26.17 -4.58 -11.97
N ILE A 332 -25.38 -3.89 -11.12
CA ILE A 332 -24.67 -2.65 -11.48
C ILE A 332 -23.73 -2.87 -12.68
N GLU A 333 -22.94 -3.94 -12.65
CA GLU A 333 -22.03 -4.30 -13.75
C GLU A 333 -22.82 -4.61 -15.03
N MET A 334 -23.90 -5.37 -14.93
CA MET A 334 -24.77 -5.70 -16.06
C MET A 334 -25.39 -4.45 -16.71
N ASP A 335 -25.89 -3.52 -15.91
CA ASP A 335 -26.48 -2.29 -16.41
C ASP A 335 -25.43 -1.39 -17.08
N THR A 336 -24.18 -1.43 -16.60
CA THR A 336 -23.07 -0.73 -17.24
C THR A 336 -22.80 -1.25 -18.66
N TYR A 337 -22.81 -2.57 -18.86
CA TYR A 337 -22.66 -3.15 -20.20
C TYR A 337 -23.87 -2.91 -21.10
N ARG A 338 -25.10 -2.98 -20.57
CA ARG A 338 -26.33 -2.70 -21.35
C ARG A 338 -26.37 -1.28 -21.89
N GLN A 339 -25.81 -0.32 -21.15
CA GLN A 339 -25.72 1.08 -21.56
C GLN A 339 -24.57 1.35 -22.55
N SER A 340 -23.74 0.35 -22.83
CA SER A 340 -22.62 0.48 -23.77
C SER A 340 -23.09 0.29 -25.22
N GLU A 341 -22.64 1.16 -26.12
CA GLU A 341 -22.86 1.05 -27.57
C GLU A 341 -21.88 0.04 -28.20
N MET A 342 -21.76 -1.15 -27.60
CA MET A 342 -20.85 -2.19 -28.04
C MET A 342 -21.49 -3.08 -29.12
N HIS A 343 -20.65 -3.61 -30.01
CA HIS A 343 -21.07 -4.59 -31.00
C HIS A 343 -21.64 -5.84 -30.28
N PRO A 344 -22.75 -6.45 -30.76
CA PRO A 344 -23.41 -7.57 -30.09
C PRO A 344 -22.49 -8.74 -29.72
N ASP A 345 -21.57 -9.13 -30.60
CA ASP A 345 -20.62 -10.23 -30.34
C ASP A 345 -19.63 -9.91 -29.21
N THR A 346 -19.18 -8.65 -29.15
CA THR A 346 -18.32 -8.18 -28.07
C THR A 346 -19.10 -8.18 -26.77
N LEU A 347 -20.31 -7.61 -26.75
CA LEU A 347 -21.18 -7.60 -25.58
C LEU A 347 -21.45 -9.02 -25.05
N LYS A 348 -21.73 -9.97 -25.94
CA LYS A 348 -21.93 -11.39 -25.58
C LYS A 348 -20.71 -11.97 -24.87
N SER A 349 -19.50 -11.70 -25.38
CA SER A 349 -18.25 -12.19 -24.78
C SER A 349 -18.02 -11.61 -23.38
N TYR A 350 -18.30 -10.32 -23.17
CA TYR A 350 -18.20 -9.68 -21.85
C TYR A 350 -19.23 -10.24 -20.87
N ILE A 351 -20.49 -10.40 -21.29
CA ILE A 351 -21.53 -10.99 -20.45
C ILE A 351 -21.15 -12.41 -20.05
N GLN A 352 -20.62 -13.22 -20.97
CA GLN A 352 -20.19 -14.58 -20.66
C GLN A 352 -19.03 -14.59 -19.65
N SER A 353 -18.01 -13.74 -19.85
CA SER A 353 -16.89 -13.62 -18.91
C SER A 353 -17.35 -13.18 -17.51
N MET A 354 -18.27 -12.22 -17.45
CA MET A 354 -18.87 -11.77 -16.20
C MET A 354 -19.69 -12.88 -15.55
N GLN A 355 -20.52 -13.61 -16.30
CA GLN A 355 -21.29 -14.74 -15.77
C GLN A 355 -20.38 -15.77 -15.10
N SER A 356 -19.30 -16.20 -15.77
CA SER A 356 -18.33 -17.12 -15.18
C SER A 356 -17.75 -16.61 -13.86
N LYS A 357 -17.42 -15.32 -13.78
CA LYS A 357 -16.88 -14.69 -12.55
C LYS A 357 -17.88 -14.72 -11.39
N TYR A 358 -19.14 -14.41 -11.63
CA TYR A 358 -20.15 -14.44 -10.55
C TYR A 358 -20.57 -15.87 -10.20
N THR A 359 -20.58 -16.80 -11.16
CA THR A 359 -20.76 -18.24 -10.86
C THR A 359 -19.69 -18.72 -9.88
N LEU A 360 -18.41 -18.42 -10.14
CA LEU A 360 -17.32 -18.70 -9.19
C LEU A 360 -17.62 -18.16 -7.79
N LEU A 361 -18.08 -16.90 -7.67
CA LEU A 361 -18.39 -16.31 -6.36
C LEU A 361 -19.57 -17.00 -5.66
N PHE A 362 -20.60 -17.42 -6.40
CA PHE A 362 -21.74 -18.14 -5.84
C PHE A 362 -21.36 -19.56 -5.40
N ASP A 363 -20.57 -20.28 -6.21
CA ASP A 363 -20.09 -21.62 -5.89
C ASP A 363 -19.21 -21.58 -4.64
N LEU A 364 -18.29 -20.61 -4.54
CA LEU A 364 -17.49 -20.38 -3.34
C LEU A 364 -18.35 -20.04 -2.13
N ASN A 365 -19.41 -19.23 -2.29
CA ASN A 365 -20.30 -18.88 -1.19
C ASN A 365 -21.10 -20.08 -0.67
N GLU A 366 -21.50 -21.02 -1.54
CA GLU A 366 -22.12 -22.28 -1.12
C GLU A 366 -21.11 -23.22 -0.45
N ALA A 367 -19.85 -23.27 -0.91
CA ALA A 367 -18.79 -24.03 -0.25
C ALA A 367 -18.47 -23.47 1.15
N ILE A 368 -18.40 -22.13 1.28
CA ILE A 368 -18.24 -21.41 2.56
C ILE A 368 -19.37 -21.74 3.55
N LYS A 369 -20.62 -21.79 3.07
CA LYS A 369 -21.79 -22.17 3.88
C LYS A 369 -21.67 -23.61 4.40
N GLN A 370 -21.16 -24.51 3.57
CA GLN A 370 -20.91 -25.91 3.94
C GLN A 370 -19.66 -26.08 4.81
N LYS A 371 -18.81 -25.04 4.90
CA LYS A 371 -17.49 -25.08 5.55
C LYS A 371 -16.59 -26.18 4.97
N ASP A 372 -16.74 -26.45 3.68
CA ASP A 372 -16.02 -27.53 3.00
C ASP A 372 -14.78 -26.97 2.29
N ARG A 373 -13.60 -27.23 2.85
CA ARG A 373 -12.33 -26.78 2.29
C ARG A 373 -12.01 -27.45 0.95
N GLU A 374 -12.29 -28.75 0.83
CA GLU A 374 -12.00 -29.51 -0.41
C GLU A 374 -12.79 -28.93 -1.57
N MET A 375 -14.07 -28.65 -1.33
CA MET A 375 -14.93 -27.99 -2.32
C MET A 375 -14.39 -26.61 -2.72
N ILE A 376 -13.88 -25.82 -1.77
CA ILE A 376 -13.24 -24.52 -2.07
C ILE A 376 -11.99 -24.73 -2.95
N ASP A 377 -11.14 -25.70 -2.60
CA ASP A 377 -9.90 -25.99 -3.31
C ASP A 377 -10.17 -26.45 -4.76
N GLU A 378 -11.13 -27.35 -4.97
CA GLU A 378 -11.57 -27.80 -6.30
C GLU A 378 -12.09 -26.65 -7.16
N ILE A 379 -12.95 -25.79 -6.58
CA ILE A 379 -13.49 -24.62 -7.29
C ILE A 379 -12.35 -23.69 -7.72
N LEU A 380 -11.38 -23.42 -6.85
CA LEU A 380 -10.27 -22.52 -7.17
C LEU A 380 -9.28 -23.11 -8.17
N GLN A 381 -9.02 -24.42 -8.14
CA GLN A 381 -8.17 -25.09 -9.14
C GLN A 381 -8.80 -25.08 -10.54
N ALA A 382 -10.13 -25.15 -10.63
CA ALA A 382 -10.87 -25.11 -11.90
C ALA A 382 -10.97 -23.71 -12.52
N ASN A 383 -10.58 -22.65 -11.81
CA ASN A 383 -10.80 -21.27 -12.23
C ASN A 383 -9.49 -20.46 -12.31
N VAL A 384 -9.38 -19.62 -13.34
CA VAL A 384 -8.25 -18.69 -13.47
C VAL A 384 -8.50 -17.47 -12.62
N VAL A 385 -7.61 -17.23 -11.66
CA VAL A 385 -7.66 -16.10 -10.73
C VAL A 385 -6.37 -15.27 -10.83
N ASP A 386 -6.49 -13.95 -10.64
CA ASP A 386 -5.32 -13.07 -10.58
C ASP A 386 -4.62 -13.13 -9.22
N ASP A 387 -3.42 -12.53 -9.10
CA ASP A 387 -2.64 -12.56 -7.85
C ASP A 387 -3.37 -11.93 -6.65
N TRP A 388 -4.16 -10.88 -6.88
CA TRP A 388 -4.91 -10.22 -5.81
C TRP A 388 -6.04 -11.14 -5.31
N GLN A 389 -6.79 -11.73 -6.24
CA GLN A 389 -7.84 -12.70 -5.96
C GLN A 389 -7.27 -13.92 -5.25
N LYS A 390 -6.15 -14.47 -5.74
CA LYS A 390 -5.47 -15.62 -5.14
C LYS A 390 -5.13 -15.36 -3.68
N ASN A 391 -4.57 -14.18 -3.35
CA ASN A 391 -4.27 -13.83 -1.96
C ASN A 391 -5.52 -13.83 -1.05
N VAL A 392 -6.65 -13.30 -1.55
CA VAL A 392 -7.90 -13.27 -0.78
C VAL A 392 -8.52 -14.66 -0.67
N PHE A 393 -8.56 -15.42 -1.76
CA PHE A 393 -9.13 -16.77 -1.75
C PHE A 393 -8.31 -17.75 -0.93
N THR A 394 -6.97 -17.62 -0.92
CA THR A 394 -6.11 -18.35 0.01
C THR A 394 -6.38 -17.96 1.47
N ASP A 395 -6.68 -16.69 1.75
CA ASP A 395 -7.14 -16.31 3.09
C ASP A 395 -8.45 -17.02 3.47
N ILE A 396 -9.42 -17.11 2.54
CA ILE A 396 -10.67 -17.85 2.76
C ILE A 396 -10.40 -19.34 2.99
N GLN A 397 -9.57 -19.99 2.16
CA GLN A 397 -9.18 -21.40 2.31
C GLN A 397 -8.60 -21.65 3.72
N ASN A 398 -7.69 -20.78 4.16
CA ASN A 398 -7.03 -20.88 5.46
C ASN A 398 -7.96 -20.70 6.67
N LYS A 399 -9.21 -20.29 6.46
CA LYS A 399 -10.22 -20.26 7.53
C LYS A 399 -10.73 -21.65 7.91
N TYR A 400 -10.66 -22.60 6.98
CA TYR A 400 -11.22 -23.94 7.14
C TYR A 400 -10.09 -24.96 7.24
N GLU A 401 -10.27 -25.96 8.10
CA GLU A 401 -9.37 -27.10 8.18
C GLU A 401 -9.72 -28.07 7.03
N PRO A 402 -8.72 -28.78 6.45
CA PRO A 402 -9.02 -29.93 5.60
C PRO A 402 -9.75 -30.96 6.47
N LYS A 403 -10.62 -31.79 5.86
CA LYS A 403 -11.15 -32.94 6.59
C LYS A 403 -9.93 -33.83 6.91
N ASP A 404 -9.69 -34.11 8.18
CA ASP A 404 -8.70 -35.11 8.54
C ASP A 404 -9.17 -36.44 7.95
N ASP A 405 -8.37 -37.02 7.06
CA ASP A 405 -8.43 -38.45 6.75
C ASP A 405 -7.97 -39.23 8.00
N GLU A 406 -8.73 -39.12 9.11
CA GLU A 406 -8.73 -40.17 10.11
C GLU A 406 -9.20 -41.43 9.36
N PHE A 407 -8.27 -42.34 9.07
CA PHE A 407 -8.45 -43.66 8.41
C PHE A 407 -8.23 -43.78 6.89
N ALA A 408 -7.13 -43.26 6.34
CA ALA A 408 -6.58 -43.74 5.05
C ALA A 408 -5.29 -44.56 5.22
#